data_AF-A0AA43PDS8-F1
#
_entry.id   AF-A0AA43PDS8-F1
#
_cell.length_a   1.000
_cell.length_b   1.000
_cell.length_c   1.000
_cell.angle_alpha   90.00
_cell.angle_beta   90.00
_cell.angle_gamma   90.00
#
_symmetry.space_group_name_H-M   'P 1'
#
loop_
_entity.id
_entity.type
_entity.pdbx_description
1 polymer ?
#
loop_
_entity_poly.entity_id
_entity_poly.type
_entity_poly.pdbx_seq_one_letter_code
_entity_poly.pdbx_strand_id
1 'polypeptide(L)'
;MQTYTIGDISRKLNVSTDAVRYYDKEGLLPFVKRNSSGRREFTDNDLGYIEVIDCLKKSGIPIKDIAKFIQWCVQGDETLDERLVFMEEHEKQLEEKIKTLETNLKFLRWKKWYYRKAAEAGTEKIHFLPGTTQVDPEIKQTFYDHSDT
;
A
#
# COMPACT_ATOMS: atom_id res chain seq x y z
N MET A 1 9.38 25.24 -20.42
CA MET A 1 8.83 24.26 -19.47
C MET A 1 8.14 23.17 -20.27
N GLN A 2 8.53 21.92 -20.10
CA GLN A 2 7.92 20.81 -20.84
C GLN A 2 6.53 20.54 -20.26
N THR A 3 5.55 20.27 -21.13
CA THR A 3 4.20 19.89 -20.73
C THR A 3 3.91 18.45 -21.11
N TYR A 4 3.07 17.80 -20.33
CA TYR A 4 2.72 16.39 -20.43
C TYR A 4 1.21 16.23 -20.51
N THR A 5 0.77 15.27 -21.32
CA THR A 5 -0.61 14.80 -21.30
C THR A 5 -0.80 13.73 -20.23
N ILE A 6 -2.05 13.40 -19.90
CA ILE A 6 -2.37 12.24 -19.03
C ILE A 6 -1.73 10.94 -19.55
N GLY A 7 -1.66 10.77 -20.88
CA GLY A 7 -1.02 9.59 -21.49
C GLY A 7 0.48 9.55 -21.25
N ASP A 8 1.15 10.70 -21.26
CA ASP A 8 2.59 10.81 -20.97
C ASP A 8 2.88 10.50 -19.50
N ILE A 9 2.06 11.05 -18.59
CA ILE A 9 2.15 10.77 -17.15
C ILE A 9 1.97 9.29 -16.87
N SER A 10 0.96 8.69 -17.49
CA SER A 10 0.66 7.28 -17.29
C SER A 10 1.86 6.39 -17.64
N ARG A 11 2.55 6.71 -18.74
CA ARG A 11 3.80 6.01 -19.12
C ARG A 11 4.96 6.32 -18.19
N LYS A 12 5.16 7.58 -17.80
CA LYS A 12 6.31 8.00 -16.97
C LYS A 12 6.24 7.46 -15.55
N LEU A 13 5.06 7.53 -14.92
CA LEU A 13 4.88 7.19 -13.50
C LEU A 13 4.32 5.79 -13.28
N ASN A 14 4.05 5.04 -14.36
CA ASN A 14 3.39 3.74 -14.29
C ASN A 14 2.06 3.78 -13.51
N VAL A 15 1.31 4.86 -13.69
CA VAL A 15 -0.02 5.08 -13.12
C VAL A 15 -1.05 4.95 -14.23
N SER A 16 -2.20 4.35 -14.00
CA SER A 16 -3.21 4.26 -15.07
C SER A 16 -3.79 5.64 -15.40
N THR A 17 -4.17 5.86 -16.66
CA THR A 17 -4.84 7.12 -17.04
C THR A 17 -6.14 7.34 -16.25
N ASP A 18 -6.81 6.25 -15.85
CA ASP A 18 -8.03 6.31 -15.05
C ASP A 18 -7.75 6.71 -13.60
N ALA A 19 -6.62 6.29 -13.02
CA ALA A 19 -6.21 6.76 -11.70
C ALA A 19 -5.92 8.27 -11.72
N VAL A 20 -5.21 8.78 -12.74
CA VAL A 20 -4.98 10.23 -12.88
C VAL A 20 -6.30 10.99 -13.06
N ARG A 21 -7.23 10.48 -13.88
CA ARG A 21 -8.58 11.07 -14.03
C ARG A 21 -9.37 11.04 -12.73
N TYR A 22 -9.25 9.96 -11.97
CA TYR A 22 -9.89 9.82 -10.67
C TYR A 22 -9.32 10.85 -9.69
N TYR A 23 -8.01 11.02 -9.61
CA TYR A 23 -7.38 12.05 -8.77
C TYR A 23 -7.84 13.47 -9.16
N ASP A 24 -7.95 13.76 -10.46
CA ASP A 24 -8.49 15.03 -10.96
C ASP A 24 -9.95 15.24 -10.50
N LYS A 25 -10.80 14.22 -10.68
CA LYS A 25 -12.21 14.25 -10.31
C LYS A 25 -12.42 14.46 -8.81
N GLU A 26 -11.59 13.84 -7.97
CA GLU A 26 -11.64 13.97 -6.52
C GLU A 26 -10.97 15.27 -6.01
N GLY A 27 -10.52 16.14 -6.91
CA GLY A 27 -9.98 17.46 -6.56
C GLY A 27 -8.54 17.44 -6.04
N LEU A 28 -7.80 16.35 -6.25
CA LEU A 28 -6.41 16.20 -5.80
C LEU A 28 -5.39 16.91 -6.68
N LEU A 29 -5.82 17.45 -7.82
CA LEU A 29 -4.95 18.11 -8.81
C LEU A 29 -5.39 19.58 -9.06
N PRO A 30 -5.54 20.41 -8.02
CA PRO A 30 -6.08 21.76 -8.16
C PRO A 30 -5.13 22.71 -8.93
N PHE A 31 -3.84 22.38 -8.96
CA PHE A 31 -2.77 23.19 -9.55
C PHE A 31 -2.56 22.96 -11.06
N VAL A 32 -3.09 21.88 -11.62
CA VAL A 32 -2.86 21.51 -13.03
C VAL A 32 -3.60 22.47 -13.94
N LYS A 33 -2.97 22.97 -15.01
CA LYS A 33 -3.65 23.91 -15.92
C LYS A 33 -4.46 23.17 -16.98
N ARG A 34 -5.38 23.88 -17.64
CA ARG A 34 -6.04 23.41 -18.86
C ARG A 34 -5.55 24.25 -20.04
N ASN A 35 -5.36 23.62 -21.19
CA ASN A 35 -4.97 24.29 -22.41
C ASN A 35 -6.18 24.89 -23.16
N SER A 36 -5.92 25.52 -24.31
CA SER A 36 -6.95 26.15 -25.14
C SER A 36 -8.03 25.19 -25.64
N SER A 37 -7.74 23.89 -25.68
CA SER A 37 -8.69 22.83 -26.03
C SER A 37 -9.40 22.22 -24.80
N GLY A 38 -9.22 22.80 -23.61
CA GLY A 38 -9.83 22.35 -22.35
C GLY A 38 -9.18 21.11 -21.71
N ARG A 39 -8.07 20.59 -22.28
CA ARG A 39 -7.38 19.40 -21.78
C ARG A 39 -6.38 19.78 -20.68
N ARG A 40 -6.25 18.93 -19.65
CA ARG A 40 -5.23 19.12 -18.60
C ARG A 40 -3.82 19.04 -19.21
N GLU A 41 -2.98 20.02 -18.88
CA GLU A 41 -1.56 20.07 -19.21
C GLU A 41 -0.75 20.08 -17.93
N PHE A 42 0.12 19.08 -17.81
CA PHE A 42 0.90 18.83 -16.61
C PHE A 42 2.34 19.26 -16.83
N THR A 43 2.98 19.69 -15.75
CA THR A 43 4.37 20.11 -15.70
C THR A 43 5.18 19.11 -14.89
N ASP A 44 6.51 19.20 -14.91
CA ASP A 44 7.36 18.32 -14.08
C ASP A 44 7.01 18.39 -12.58
N ASN A 45 6.61 19.57 -12.09
CA ASN A 45 6.15 19.73 -10.69
C ASN A 45 4.86 18.94 -10.43
N ASP A 46 3.93 18.93 -11.40
CA ASP A 46 2.67 18.21 -11.26
C ASP A 46 2.88 16.69 -11.24
N LEU A 47 3.91 16.19 -11.94
CA LEU A 47 4.30 14.79 -11.92
C LEU A 47 4.74 14.36 -10.52
N GLY A 48 5.53 15.17 -9.83
CA GLY A 48 5.94 14.89 -8.45
C GLY A 48 4.75 14.77 -7.49
N TYR A 49 3.74 15.64 -7.65
CA TYR A 49 2.50 15.51 -6.86
C TYR A 49 1.71 14.25 -7.18
N ILE A 50 1.63 13.84 -8.45
CA ILE A 50 0.92 12.62 -8.84
C ILE A 50 1.61 11.38 -8.24
N GLU A 51 2.94 11.35 -8.24
CA GLU A 51 3.71 10.27 -7.61
C GLU A 51 3.41 10.17 -6.10
N VAL A 52 3.41 11.31 -5.40
CA VAL A 52 3.05 11.36 -3.96
C VAL A 52 1.62 10.89 -3.73
N ILE A 53 0.65 11.41 -4.49
CA ILE A 53 -0.77 11.02 -4.37
C ILE A 53 -0.94 9.52 -4.59
N ASP A 54 -0.30 8.97 -5.62
CA ASP A 54 -0.39 7.56 -5.95
C ASP A 54 0.23 6.68 -4.87
N CYS A 55 1.38 7.07 -4.32
CA CYS A 55 2.02 6.40 -3.19
C CYS A 55 1.12 6.40 -1.95
N LEU A 56 0.64 7.57 -1.52
CA LEU A 56 -0.25 7.70 -0.36
C LEU A 56 -1.52 6.87 -0.54
N LYS A 57 -2.09 6.86 -1.75
CA LYS A 57 -3.27 6.06 -2.05
C LYS A 57 -3.02 4.56 -1.97
N LYS A 58 -1.88 4.09 -2.50
CA LYS A 58 -1.45 2.68 -2.42
C LYS A 58 -1.15 2.25 -0.98
N SER A 59 -0.67 3.16 -0.13
CA SER A 59 -0.51 2.94 1.32
C SER A 59 -1.84 2.86 2.09
N GLY A 60 -2.97 3.02 1.38
CA GLY A 60 -4.31 2.88 1.94
C GLY A 60 -4.82 4.13 2.65
N ILE A 61 -4.21 5.28 2.40
CA ILE A 61 -4.64 6.55 2.99
C ILE A 61 -5.94 7.00 2.30
N PRO A 62 -6.96 7.44 3.06
CA PRO A 62 -8.21 7.91 2.48
C PRO A 62 -8.01 9.14 1.57
N ILE A 63 -8.75 9.19 0.47
CA ILE A 63 -8.67 10.29 -0.51
C ILE A 63 -8.92 11.66 0.13
N LYS A 64 -9.82 11.75 1.11
CA LYS A 64 -10.10 12.97 1.87
C LYS A 64 -8.86 13.51 2.60
N ASP A 65 -8.02 12.62 3.12
CA ASP A 65 -6.84 12.99 3.92
C ASP A 65 -5.69 13.38 2.98
N ILE A 66 -5.58 12.68 1.84
CA ILE A 66 -4.68 13.07 0.74
C ILE A 66 -5.07 14.45 0.19
N ALA A 67 -6.37 14.74 0.03
CA ALA A 67 -6.83 16.05 -0.44
C ALA A 67 -6.42 17.18 0.52
N LYS A 68 -6.54 16.95 1.83
CA LYS A 68 -6.09 17.87 2.87
C LYS A 68 -4.57 18.09 2.80
N PHE A 69 -3.80 17.02 2.64
CA PHE A 69 -2.36 17.10 2.46
C PHE A 69 -1.96 17.92 1.22
N ILE A 70 -2.65 17.73 0.09
CA ILE A 70 -2.40 18.53 -1.12
C ILE A 70 -2.76 20.00 -0.92
N GLN A 71 -3.82 20.33 -0.19
CA GLN A 71 -4.14 21.72 0.14
C GLN A 71 -3.02 22.40 0.93
N TRP A 72 -2.43 21.71 1.91
CA TRP A 72 -1.25 22.20 2.63
C TRP A 72 -0.06 22.41 1.69
N CYS A 73 0.23 21.46 0.80
CA CYS A 73 1.29 21.65 -0.19
C CYS A 73 1.07 22.89 -1.08
N VAL A 74 -0.18 23.22 -1.43
CA VAL A 74 -0.52 24.44 -2.18
C VAL A 74 -0.33 25.71 -1.35
N GLN A 75 -0.57 25.66 -0.04
CA GLN A 75 -0.32 26.78 0.89
C GLN A 75 1.19 27.05 1.07
N GLY A 76 2.03 26.06 0.76
CA GLY A 76 3.48 26.22 0.79
C GLY A 76 4.05 26.09 2.20
N ASP A 77 5.14 26.79 2.46
CA ASP A 77 6.02 26.52 3.60
C ASP A 77 5.39 26.81 4.97
N GLU A 78 4.32 27.59 5.01
CA GLU A 78 3.54 27.86 6.24
C GLU A 78 2.95 26.58 6.86
N THR A 79 2.87 25.48 6.10
CA THR A 79 2.30 24.21 6.55
C THR A 79 3.29 23.05 6.58
N LEU A 80 4.60 23.34 6.69
CA LEU A 80 5.63 22.29 6.76
C LEU A 80 5.40 21.36 7.95
N ASP A 81 5.05 21.91 9.11
CA ASP A 81 4.87 21.13 10.34
C ASP A 81 3.67 20.18 10.23
N GLU A 82 2.53 20.62 9.69
CA GLU A 82 1.36 19.76 9.46
C GLU A 82 1.65 18.64 8.46
N ARG A 83 2.42 18.94 7.41
CA ARG A 83 2.83 17.96 6.40
C ARG A 83 3.78 16.91 6.97
N LEU A 84 4.71 17.33 7.83
CA LEU A 84 5.63 16.41 8.50
C LEU A 84 4.87 15.47 9.44
N VAL A 85 4.02 16.02 10.32
CA VAL A 85 3.19 15.21 11.24
C VAL A 85 2.30 14.23 10.48
N PHE A 86 1.72 14.66 9.36
CA PHE A 86 0.93 13.79 8.48
C PHE A 86 1.74 12.60 7.96
N MET A 87 2.98 12.85 7.51
CA MET A 87 3.86 11.80 7.00
C MET A 87 4.27 10.82 8.11
N GLU A 88 4.68 11.32 9.28
CA GLU A 88 5.09 10.48 10.43
C GLU A 88 3.94 9.57 10.91
N GLU A 89 2.73 10.11 11.03
CA GLU A 89 1.56 9.34 11.44
C GLU A 89 1.25 8.22 10.45
N HIS A 90 1.30 8.52 9.15
CA HIS A 90 1.00 7.51 8.12
C HIS A 90 2.13 6.52 7.88
N GLU A 91 3.39 6.92 8.08
CA GLU A 91 4.53 6.00 8.12
C GLU A 91 4.33 4.96 9.21
N LYS A 92 4.07 5.39 10.46
CA LYS A 92 3.81 4.50 11.59
C LYS A 92 2.65 3.55 11.32
N GLN A 93 1.54 4.04 10.78
CA GLN A 93 0.39 3.20 10.41
C GLN A 93 0.75 2.16 9.34
N LEU A 94 1.62 2.50 8.38
CA LEU A 94 2.07 1.57 7.35
C LEU A 94 3.01 0.50 7.94
N GLU A 95 3.91 0.88 8.83
CA GLU A 95 4.77 -0.07 9.56
C GLU A 95 3.95 -1.09 10.37
N GLU A 96 2.92 -0.63 11.08
CA GLU A 96 2.01 -1.50 11.84
C GLU A 96 1.27 -2.49 10.91
N LYS A 97 0.83 -2.03 9.73
CA LYS A 97 0.23 -2.89 8.70
C LYS A 97 1.24 -3.92 8.18
N ILE A 98 2.48 -3.52 7.89
CA ILE A 98 3.54 -4.42 7.44
C ILE A 98 3.77 -5.51 8.49
N LYS A 99 3.97 -5.14 9.75
CA LYS A 99 4.16 -6.10 10.86
C LYS A 99 3.01 -7.09 11.00
N THR A 100 1.78 -6.60 10.82
CA THR A 100 0.57 -7.44 10.84
C THR A 100 0.56 -8.42 9.66
N LEU A 101 0.85 -7.93 8.45
CA LEU A 101 0.91 -8.75 7.24
C LEU A 101 2.02 -9.81 7.32
N GLU A 102 3.18 -9.47 7.87
CA GLU A 102 4.27 -10.42 8.11
C GLU A 102 3.85 -11.52 9.10
N THR A 103 3.14 -11.16 10.18
CA THR A 103 2.59 -12.13 11.13
C THR A 103 1.59 -13.07 10.47
N ASN A 104 0.69 -12.52 9.65
CA ASN A 104 -0.29 -13.30 8.88
C ASN A 104 0.40 -14.21 7.86
N LEU A 105 1.44 -13.71 7.18
CA LEU A 105 2.22 -14.49 6.22
C LEU A 105 2.94 -15.66 6.92
N LYS A 106 3.50 -15.44 8.11
CA LYS A 106 4.09 -16.51 8.94
C LYS A 106 3.06 -17.59 9.25
N PHE A 107 1.85 -17.21 9.63
CA PHE A 107 0.76 -18.17 9.87
C PHE A 107 0.38 -18.97 8.62
N LEU A 108 0.27 -18.32 7.46
CA LEU A 108 -0.02 -19.01 6.19
C LEU A 108 1.10 -19.99 5.80
N ARG A 109 2.37 -19.59 6.01
CA ARG A 109 3.53 -20.47 5.78
C ARG A 109 3.49 -21.70 6.69
N TRP A 110 3.16 -21.51 7.97
CA TRP A 110 2.95 -22.62 8.91
C TRP A 110 1.85 -23.57 8.44
N LYS A 111 0.64 -23.07 8.13
CA LYS A 111 -0.46 -23.92 7.64
C LYS A 111 -0.10 -24.63 6.34
N LYS A 112 0.64 -23.99 5.44
CA LYS A 112 1.13 -24.63 4.21
C LYS A 112 2.07 -25.80 4.52
N TRP A 113 3.01 -25.64 5.45
CA TRP A 113 3.88 -26.72 5.90
C TRP A 113 3.09 -27.86 6.55
N TYR A 114 2.18 -27.53 7.46
CA TYR A 114 1.29 -28.47 8.14
C TYR A 114 0.54 -29.36 7.13
N TYR A 115 -0.07 -28.76 6.11
CA TYR A 115 -0.83 -29.50 5.11
C TYR A 115 0.05 -30.31 4.16
N ARG A 116 1.28 -29.87 3.87
CA ARG A 116 2.25 -30.69 3.12
C ARG A 116 2.55 -31.99 3.87
N LYS A 117 2.83 -31.90 5.18
CA LYS A 117 3.06 -33.08 6.02
C LYS A 117 1.85 -33.99 6.14
N ALA A 118 0.66 -33.42 6.31
CA ALA A 118 -0.57 -34.21 6.35
C ALA A 118 -0.85 -34.91 5.01
N ALA A 119 -0.59 -34.23 3.88
CA ALA A 119 -0.76 -34.82 2.56
C ALA A 119 0.25 -35.95 2.29
N GLU A 120 1.53 -35.77 2.68
CA GLU A 120 2.57 -36.80 2.62
C GLU A 120 2.18 -38.05 3.43
N ALA A 121 1.56 -37.87 4.60
CA ALA A 121 1.09 -38.96 5.46
C ALA A 121 -0.32 -39.48 5.10
N GLY A 122 -1.03 -38.83 4.17
CA GLY A 122 -2.41 -39.14 3.83
C GLY A 122 -3.46 -38.84 4.92
N THR A 123 -3.08 -38.15 6.00
CA THR A 123 -3.98 -37.81 7.11
C THR A 123 -3.47 -36.65 7.96
N GLU A 124 -4.38 -35.84 8.51
CA GLU A 124 -4.04 -34.79 9.49
C GLU A 124 -3.79 -35.34 10.90
N LYS A 125 -4.17 -36.60 11.16
CA LYS A 125 -4.03 -37.22 12.49
C LYS A 125 -2.59 -37.24 13.01
N ILE A 126 -1.59 -37.14 12.14
CA ILE A 126 -0.17 -37.03 12.51
C ILE A 126 0.14 -35.78 13.34
N HIS A 127 -0.73 -34.77 13.31
CA HIS A 127 -0.56 -33.50 14.00
C HIS A 127 -1.48 -33.34 15.20
N PHE A 128 -2.37 -34.30 15.47
CA PHE A 128 -3.36 -34.18 16.53
C PHE A 128 -2.87 -34.80 17.84
N LEU A 129 -3.34 -34.25 18.96
CA LEU A 129 -3.19 -34.91 20.25
C LEU A 129 -3.92 -36.26 20.24
N PRO A 130 -3.34 -37.31 20.86
CA PRO A 130 -3.91 -38.66 20.82
C PRO A 130 -5.38 -38.70 21.21
N GLY A 131 -6.22 -39.30 20.35
CA GLY A 131 -7.65 -39.46 20.61
C GLY A 131 -8.49 -38.19 20.43
N THR A 132 -7.92 -37.11 19.88
CA THR A 132 -8.62 -35.84 19.67
C THR A 132 -8.49 -35.35 18.23
N THR A 133 -9.17 -34.23 17.94
CA THR A 133 -8.98 -33.44 16.70
C THR A 133 -8.25 -32.12 16.97
N GLN A 134 -7.67 -31.96 18.16
CA GLN A 134 -6.91 -30.77 18.51
C GLN A 134 -5.49 -30.92 17.99
N VAL A 135 -4.99 -29.93 17.25
CA VAL A 135 -3.60 -29.89 16.80
C VAL A 135 -2.70 -29.78 18.04
N ASP A 136 -1.70 -30.65 18.11
CA ASP A 136 -0.68 -30.61 19.14
C ASP A 136 0.06 -29.26 19.09
N PRO A 137 0.09 -28.48 20.18
CA PRO A 137 0.77 -27.18 20.24
C PRO A 137 2.24 -27.23 19.81
N GLU A 138 2.94 -28.35 20.03
CA GLU A 138 4.36 -28.52 19.66
C GLU A 138 4.58 -28.52 18.15
N ILE A 139 3.57 -28.88 17.36
CA ILE A 139 3.64 -28.90 15.89
C ILE A 139 3.85 -27.50 15.34
N LYS A 140 3.25 -26.50 15.98
CA LYS A 140 3.45 -25.10 15.58
C LYS A 140 4.85 -24.61 15.96
N GLN A 141 5.36 -25.02 17.12
CA GLN A 141 6.72 -24.69 17.56
C GLN A 141 7.78 -25.30 16.63
N THR A 142 7.61 -26.58 16.25
CA THR A 142 8.49 -27.29 15.31
C THR A 142 8.69 -26.52 14.01
N PHE A 143 7.63 -25.93 13.46
CA PHE A 143 7.73 -25.11 12.26
C PHE A 143 8.57 -23.85 12.50
N TYR A 144 8.33 -23.13 13.59
CA TYR A 144 9.04 -21.88 13.87
C TYR A 144 10.54 -22.12 14.10
N ASP A 145 10.90 -23.18 14.84
CA ASP A 145 12.30 -23.53 15.13
C ASP A 145 13.12 -23.84 13.87
N HIS A 146 12.46 -24.29 12.79
CA HIS A 146 13.11 -24.65 11.52
C HIS A 146 12.88 -23.61 10.40
N SER A 147 12.19 -22.49 10.68
CA SER A 147 11.84 -21.47 9.68
C SER A 147 12.70 -20.20 9.73
N ASP A 148 13.57 -20.08 10.75
CA ASP A 148 14.51 -18.97 10.95
C ASP A 148 15.95 -19.29 10.46
N THR A 149 16.12 -20.34 9.64
CA THR A 149 17.33 -20.64 8.84
C THR A 149 17.08 -20.49 7.35
#